data_AF-A0A2N2SGT7-F1
#
_entry.id   AF-A0A2N2SGT7-F1
#
_cell.length_a   1.000
_cell.length_b   1.000
_cell.length_c   1.000
_cell.angle_alpha   90.00
_cell.angle_beta   90.00
_cell.angle_gamma   90.00
#
_symmetry.space_group_name_H-M   'P 1'
#
loop_
_entity.id
_entity.type
_entity.pdbx_description
1 polymer ?
#
loop_
_entity_poly.entity_id
_entity_poly.type
_entity_poly.pdbx_seq_one_letter_code
_entity_poly.pdbx_strand_id
1 'polypeptide(L)' 'MKHGHQQIVSNALRISAVVGALLNIINQGGDMLEGRVSWLHFLPNFLLPFAVATYSGFTAHHDQPDDR' A
#
# COMPACT_ATOMS: atom_id res chain seq x y z
N MET A 1 17.45 -2.26 -14.95
CA MET A 1 16.43 -1.24 -14.62
C MET A 1 15.02 -1.82 -14.43
N LYS A 2 14.50 -2.72 -15.29
CA LYS A 2 13.14 -3.28 -15.14
C LYS A 2 12.89 -4.06 -13.82
N HIS A 3 13.91 -4.75 -13.31
CA HIS A 3 13.80 -5.59 -12.11
C HIS A 3 13.55 -4.79 -10.81
N GLY A 4 14.14 -3.60 -10.65
CA GLY A 4 13.98 -2.78 -9.44
C GLY A 4 12.56 -2.23 -9.30
N HIS A 5 11.97 -1.73 -10.39
CA HIS A 5 10.59 -1.24 -10.38
C HIS A 5 9.56 -2.35 -10.08
N GLN A 6 9.77 -3.57 -10.61
CA GLN A 6 8.89 -4.70 -10.31
C GLN A 6 8.97 -5.11 -8.84
N GLN A 7 10.15 -5.06 -8.22
CA GLN A 7 10.32 -5.31 -6.80
C GLN A 7 9.66 -4.24 -5.94
N ILE A 8 9.78 -2.95 -6.31
CA ILE A 8 9.10 -1.84 -5.63
C ILE A 8 7.59 -2.05 -5.66
N VAL A 9 7.02 -2.33 -6.84
CA VAL A 9 5.57 -2.54 -6.98
C VAL A 9 5.12 -3.80 -6.21
N SER A 10 5.88 -4.90 -6.26
CA SER A 10 5.55 -6.12 -5.52
C SER A 10 5.55 -5.90 -4.00
N ASN A 11 6.56 -5.19 -3.48
CA ASN A 11 6.62 -4.81 -2.07
C ASN A 11 5.48 -3.85 -1.70
N ALA A 12 5.20 -2.85 -2.54
CA ALA A 12 4.11 -1.92 -2.32
C ALA A 12 2.74 -2.62 -2.27
N LEU A 13 2.50 -3.63 -3.10
CA LEU A 13 1.29 -4.46 -3.06
C LEU A 13 1.18 -5.27 -1.77
N ARG A 14 2.29 -5.84 -1.28
CA ARG A 14 2.29 -6.56 0.01
C ARG A 14 2.01 -5.62 1.18
N ILE A 15 2.66 -4.46 1.20
CA ILE A 15 2.46 -3.44 2.23
C ILE A 15 1.00 -2.97 2.20
N SER A 16 0.46 -2.65 1.02
CA SER A 16 -0.92 -2.17 0.91
C SER A 16 -1.96 -3.22 1.30
N ALA A 17 -1.74 -4.50 0.98
CA ALA A 17 -2.63 -5.57 1.40
C ALA A 17 -2.69 -5.69 2.93
N VAL A 18 -1.53 -5.68 3.61
CA VAL A 18 -1.47 -5.81 5.07
C VAL A 18 -2.02 -4.56 5.76
N VAL A 19 -1.51 -3.38 5.40
CA VAL A 19 -1.92 -2.12 6.03
C VAL A 19 -3.39 -1.81 5.73
N GLY A 20 -3.83 -2.03 4.49
CA GLY A 20 -5.22 -1.80 4.10
C GLY A 20 -6.23 -2.75 4.75
N ALA A 21 -5.84 -3.99 5.01
CA ALA A 21 -6.67 -4.92 5.79
C ALA A 21 -6.82 -4.43 7.24
N LEU A 22 -5.71 -4.03 7.87
CA LEU A 22 -5.73 -3.47 9.23
C LEU A 22 -6.57 -2.19 9.32
N LEU A 23 -6.39 -1.26 8.38
CA LEU A 23 -7.17 -0.03 8.32
C LEU A 23 -8.66 -0.29 8.10
N ASN A 24 -9.02 -1.30 7.29
CA ASN A 24 -10.43 -1.66 7.13
C ASN A 24 -11.05 -2.21 8.41
N ILE A 25 -10.32 -3.08 9.13
CA ILE A 25 -10.76 -3.61 10.42
C ILE A 25 -10.97 -2.47 11.43
N ILE A 26 -10.01 -1.54 11.51
CA ILE A 26 -10.05 -0.42 12.46
C ILE A 26 -11.15 0.60 12.08
N ASN A 27 -11.26 0.96 10.80
CA ASN A 27 -12.12 2.07 10.37
C ASN A 27 -13.58 1.66 10.22
N GLN A 28 -13.87 0.42 9.80
CA GLN A 28 -15.23 -0.03 9.50
C GLN A 28 -15.45 -1.52 9.74
N GLY A 29 -14.61 -2.18 10.55
CA GLY A 29 -14.71 -3.62 10.78
C GLY A 29 -16.06 -4.04 11.37
N GLY A 30 -16.58 -3.26 12.34
CA GLY A 30 -17.90 -3.48 12.92
C GLY A 30 -19.02 -3.37 11.87
N ASP A 31 -19.01 -2.30 11.07
CA ASP A 31 -19.98 -2.12 9.99
C ASP A 31 -19.89 -3.22 8.91
N MET A 32 -18.68 -3.71 8.62
CA MET A 32 -18.45 -4.83 7.71
C MET A 32 -19.10 -6.13 8.21
N LEU A 33 -19.02 -6.41 9.53
CA LEU A 33 -19.68 -7.56 10.14
C LEU A 33 -21.21 -7.44 10.09
N GLU A 34 -21.72 -6.22 10.10
CA GLU A 34 -23.14 -5.92 9.95
C GLU A 34 -23.59 -5.78 8.47
N GLY A 35 -22.70 -6.06 7.51
CA GLY A 35 -22.98 -6.01 6.08
C GLY A 35 -23.02 -4.61 5.46
N ARG A 36 -22.62 -3.57 6.20
CA ARG A 36 -22.58 -2.17 5.76
C ARG A 36 -21.16 -1.76 5.37
N VAL A 37 -20.74 -2.10 4.15
CA VAL A 37 -19.40 -1.70 3.68
C VAL A 37 -19.43 -0.28 3.13
N SER A 38 -18.66 0.64 3.73
CA SER A 38 -18.38 1.93 3.11
C SER A 38 -17.24 1.78 2.11
N TRP A 39 -17.60 1.69 0.83
CA TRP A 39 -16.62 1.60 -0.27
C TRP A 39 -15.68 2.81 -0.34
N LEU A 40 -16.16 3.97 0.13
CA LEU A 40 -15.37 5.19 0.23
C LEU A 40 -14.24 5.08 1.27
N HIS A 41 -14.40 4.26 2.31
CA HIS A 41 -13.32 3.95 3.24
C HIS A 41 -12.53 2.70 2.80
N PHE A 42 -13.21 1.73 2.19
CA PHE A 42 -12.62 0.45 1.81
C PHE A 42 -11.50 0.60 0.79
N LEU A 43 -11.77 1.27 -0.34
CA LEU A 43 -10.82 1.37 -1.44
C LEU A 43 -9.59 2.23 -1.09
N PRO A 44 -9.73 3.43 -0.50
CA PRO A 44 -8.57 4.25 -0.14
C PRO A 44 -7.66 3.59 0.90
N ASN A 45 -8.21 2.77 1.80
CA ASN A 45 -7.41 2.01 2.75
C ASN A 45 -6.37 1.09 2.09
N PHE A 46 -6.58 0.65 0.84
CA PHE A 46 -5.58 -0.09 0.07
C PHE A 46 -4.79 0.81 -0.90
N LEU A 47 -5.46 1.76 -1.55
CA LEU A 47 -4.84 2.60 -2.58
C LEU A 47 -3.80 3.57 -2.00
N LEU A 48 -4.09 4.19 -0.85
CA LEU A 48 -3.20 5.18 -0.24
C LEU A 48 -1.90 4.53 0.24
N PRO A 49 -1.92 3.40 1.00
CA PRO A 49 -0.70 2.70 1.36
C PRO A 49 0.11 2.22 0.15
N PHE A 50 -0.55 1.78 -0.93
CA PHE A 50 0.14 1.40 -2.17
C PHE A 50 0.87 2.58 -2.80
N ALA A 51 0.21 3.75 -2.90
CA ALA A 51 0.79 4.96 -3.46
C ALA A 51 2.00 5.44 -2.63
N VAL A 52 1.86 5.48 -1.30
CA VAL A 52 2.93 5.87 -0.38
C VAL A 52 4.11 4.91 -0.45
N ALA A 53 3.87 3.60 -0.44
CA ALA A 53 4.93 2.60 -0.54
C ALA A 53 5.64 2.63 -1.90
N THR A 54 4.91 2.87 -2.98
CA THR A 54 5.48 3.00 -4.33
C THR A 54 6.35 4.25 -4.45
N TYR A 55 5.86 5.40 -3.98
CA TYR A 55 6.63 6.65 -3.99
C TYR A 55 7.89 6.54 -3.12
N SER A 56 7.76 6.02 -1.90
CA SER A 56 8.89 5.85 -0.98
C SER A 56 9.94 4.88 -1.54
N GLY A 57 9.51 3.76 -2.14
CA GLY A 57 10.41 2.80 -2.75
C GLY A 57 11.12 3.33 -4.00
N PHE A 58 10.44 4.16 -4.79
CA PHE A 58 11.06 4.84 -5.93
C PHE A 58 12.13 5.85 -5.47
N THR A 59 11.80 6.72 -4.50
CA THR A 59 12.75 7.70 -3.95
C THR A 59 13.96 7.01 -3.31
N ALA A 60 13.76 5.95 -2.52
CA ALA A 60 14.87 5.20 -1.92
C ALA A 60 15.80 4.54 -2.95
N HIS A 61 15.25 4.10 -4.09
CA HIS A 61 16.07 3.56 -5.20
C HIS A 61 16.80 4.68 -5.96
N HIS A 62 16.25 5.90 -5.98
CA HIS A 62 16.90 7.06 -6.60
C HIS A 62 18.01 7.66 -5.73
N ASP A 63 17.86 7.63 -4.41
CA ASP A 63 18.83 8.16 -3.44
C ASP A 63 19.97 7.18 -3.14
N GLN A 64 20.01 6.01 -3.77
CA GLN A 64 21.09 5.05 -3.58
C GLN A 64 22.39 5.63 -4.15
N PRO A 65 23.41 5.92 -3.31
CA PRO A 65 24.66 6.51 -3.79
C PRO A 65 25.32 5.61 -4.83
N ASP A 66 25.87 6.23 -5.87
CA ASP A 66 26.58 5.54 -6.97
C ASP A 66 27.94 5.02 -6.46
N ASP A 67 27.92 4.02 -5.59
CA ASP A 67 29.12 3.29 -5.14
C ASP A 67 29.43 2.14 -6.11
N ARG A 68 29.66 2.47 -7.40
CA ARG A 68 30.28 1.57 -8.38
C ARG A 68 31.71 1.98 -8.68
#